data_AF-A0A9E7IHD7-F1
#
_entry.id   AF-A0A9E7IHD7-F1
#
_cell.length_a   1.000
_cell.length_b   1.000
_cell.length_c   1.000
_cell.angle_alpha   90.00
_cell.angle_beta   90.00
_cell.angle_gamma   90.00
#
_symmetry.space_group_name_H-M   'P 1'
#
loop_
_entity.id
_entity.type
_entity.pdbx_description
1 polymer ?
#
loop_
_entity_poly.entity_id
_entity_poly.type
_entity_poly.pdbx_seq_one_letter_code
_entity_poly.pdbx_strand_id
1 'polypeptide(L)'
;MDDTPSWTGLGRRIFNIYIQNQLVEQDFNIIAEAKGSKKPYNKTYKITVANNILDIHLLWSGRGTCCIPAKEQDHFTPSPTSSSHNERRAGIIVGIAAGCAAAVKILSSIVYLWWKRIDLDRIQVHTNTAKQS
;
A
#
# COMPACT_ATOMS: atom_id res chain seq x y z
N MET A 1 -11.70 24.05 -30.98
CA MET A 1 -11.73 23.48 -29.62
C MET A 1 -10.91 22.21 -29.72
N ASP A 2 -9.65 22.29 -29.32
CA ASP A 2 -8.65 21.30 -29.68
C ASP A 2 -8.72 20.10 -28.74
N ASP A 3 -9.01 18.93 -29.30
CA ASP A 3 -8.92 17.61 -28.64
C ASP A 3 -7.46 17.11 -28.59
N THR A 4 -6.48 18.01 -28.68
CA THR A 4 -5.07 17.65 -28.61
C THR A 4 -4.73 17.25 -27.17
N PRO A 5 -3.99 16.15 -26.96
CA PRO A 5 -3.53 15.73 -25.64
C PRO A 5 -2.38 16.64 -25.19
N SER A 6 -2.67 17.93 -24.98
CA SER A 6 -1.70 18.86 -24.42
C SER A 6 -1.66 18.66 -22.91
N TRP A 7 -0.44 18.68 -22.35
CA TRP A 7 -0.20 18.63 -20.90
C TRP A 7 -0.86 19.81 -20.14
N THR A 8 -1.28 20.84 -20.87
CA THR A 8 -1.98 22.03 -20.37
C THR A 8 -3.51 21.88 -20.38
N GLY A 9 -4.05 20.81 -20.96
CA GLY A 9 -5.47 20.59 -21.19
C GLY A 9 -6.09 19.54 -20.26
N LEU A 10 -7.00 19.98 -19.39
CA LEU A 10 -7.99 19.19 -18.66
C LEU A 10 -7.44 17.96 -17.90
N GLY A 11 -7.27 18.12 -16.58
CA GLY A 11 -6.83 17.03 -15.71
C GLY A 11 -7.64 15.74 -15.90
N ARG A 12 -6.93 14.61 -16.02
CA ARG A 12 -7.54 13.28 -16.19
C ARG A 12 -8.08 12.80 -14.84
N ARG A 13 -9.37 12.50 -14.77
CA ARG A 13 -10.04 11.91 -13.59
C ARG A 13 -10.18 10.41 -13.79
N ILE A 14 -9.39 9.64 -13.04
CA ILE A 14 -9.34 8.19 -13.10
C ILE A 14 -9.53 7.66 -11.68
N PHE A 15 -10.47 6.75 -11.44
CA PHE A 15 -10.72 6.19 -10.10
C PHE A 15 -11.31 4.79 -10.19
N ASN A 16 -11.23 4.04 -9.11
CA ASN A 16 -11.91 2.76 -8.95
C ASN A 16 -13.32 3.00 -8.39
N ILE A 17 -14.26 2.18 -8.83
CA ILE A 17 -15.65 2.17 -8.37
C ILE A 17 -15.86 0.90 -7.56
N TYR A 18 -16.28 1.06 -6.31
CA TYR A 18 -16.73 -0.02 -5.46
C TYR A 18 -18.21 0.15 -5.15
N ILE A 19 -18.96 -0.94 -5.20
CA ILE A 19 -20.35 -0.99 -4.76
C ILE A 19 -20.48 -2.17 -3.81
N GLN A 20 -21.08 -1.97 -2.63
CA GLN A 20 -21.18 -3.00 -1.58
C GLN A 20 -19.80 -3.60 -1.24
N ASN A 21 -18.77 -2.74 -1.15
CA ASN A 21 -17.36 -3.10 -0.94
C ASN A 21 -16.73 -4.02 -2.02
N GLN A 22 -17.43 -4.30 -3.11
CA GLN A 22 -16.89 -5.04 -4.25
C GLN A 22 -16.38 -4.08 -5.32
N LEU A 23 -15.18 -4.32 -5.82
CA LEU A 23 -14.65 -3.58 -6.98
C LEU A 23 -15.48 -3.93 -8.20
N VAL A 24 -16.31 -2.99 -8.67
CA VAL A 24 -17.11 -3.16 -9.87
C VAL A 24 -16.41 -2.64 -11.12
N GLU A 25 -15.53 -1.66 -10.95
CA GLU A 25 -14.75 -1.12 -12.07
C GLU A 25 -13.43 -0.53 -11.60
N GLN A 26 -12.34 -0.91 -12.25
CA GLN A 26 -11.01 -0.40 -11.98
C GLN A 26 -10.64 0.68 -12.99
N ASP A 27 -9.96 1.74 -12.54
CA ASP A 27 -9.41 2.80 -13.38
C ASP A 27 -10.41 3.46 -14.35
N PHE A 28 -11.64 3.65 -13.88
CA PHE A 28 -12.69 4.31 -14.64
C PHE A 28 -12.25 5.72 -15.04
N ASN A 29 -12.14 5.96 -16.34
CA ASN A 29 -11.71 7.22 -16.93
C ASN A 29 -12.89 7.96 -17.57
N ILE A 30 -13.38 9.00 -16.89
CA ILE A 30 -14.58 9.74 -17.32
C ILE A 30 -14.45 10.26 -18.75
N ILE A 31 -13.30 10.84 -19.12
CA ILE A 31 -13.12 11.48 -20.43
C ILE A 31 -13.12 10.44 -21.55
N ALA A 32 -12.51 9.28 -21.30
CA ALA A 32 -12.48 8.19 -22.27
C ALA A 32 -13.88 7.63 -22.51
N GLU A 33 -14.64 7.38 -21.44
CA GLU A 33 -15.98 6.82 -21.50
C GLU A 33 -16.99 7.81 -22.13
N ALA A 34 -16.90 9.09 -21.76
CA ALA A 34 -17.72 10.14 -22.32
C ALA A 34 -17.32 10.55 -23.75
N LYS A 35 -16.24 9.97 -24.31
CA LYS A 35 -15.68 10.31 -25.62
C LYS A 35 -15.44 11.82 -25.77
N GLY A 36 -14.92 12.46 -24.72
CA GLY A 36 -14.60 13.88 -24.70
C GLY A 36 -14.91 14.57 -23.38
N SER A 37 -14.42 15.80 -23.24
CA SER A 37 -14.64 16.65 -22.07
C SER A 37 -16.03 17.30 -22.11
N LYS A 38 -16.59 17.60 -20.92
CA LYS A 38 -17.90 18.23 -20.74
C LYS A 38 -19.07 17.48 -21.40
N LYS A 39 -18.90 16.18 -21.67
CA LYS A 39 -19.96 15.30 -22.18
C LYS A 39 -20.52 14.48 -21.02
N PRO A 40 -21.86 14.39 -20.88
CA PRO A 40 -22.46 13.51 -19.90
C PRO A 40 -22.24 12.05 -20.31
N TYR A 41 -22.09 11.17 -19.32
CA TYR A 41 -22.01 9.73 -19.53
C TYR A 41 -22.72 9.01 -18.39
N ASN A 42 -23.62 8.09 -18.73
CA ASN A 42 -24.40 7.30 -17.79
C ASN A 42 -23.99 5.83 -17.91
N LYS A 43 -23.67 5.20 -16.78
CA LYS A 43 -23.36 3.77 -16.69
C LYS A 43 -24.18 3.14 -15.58
N THR A 44 -24.80 2.00 -15.88
CA THR A 44 -25.72 1.32 -14.97
C THR A 44 -25.08 0.04 -14.45
N TYR A 45 -25.03 -0.11 -13.13
CA TYR A 45 -24.62 -1.34 -12.46
C TYR A 45 -25.83 -1.95 -11.75
N LYS A 46 -26.05 -3.25 -11.94
CA LYS A 46 -27.09 -4.01 -11.24
C LYS A 46 -26.46 -4.71 -10.05
N ILE A 47 -26.94 -4.42 -8.85
CA ILE A 47 -26.41 -4.95 -7.59
C ILE A 47 -27.56 -5.34 -6.66
N THR A 48 -27.32 -6.33 -5.81
CA THR A 48 -28.26 -6.75 -4.77
C THR A 48 -27.89 -6.08 -3.46
N VAL A 49 -28.87 -5.47 -2.78
CA VAL A 49 -28.67 -4.83 -1.47
C VAL A 49 -29.27 -5.71 -0.39
N ALA A 50 -28.45 -6.15 0.56
CA ALA A 50 -28.91 -7.04 1.64
C ALA A 50 -29.49 -6.26 2.84
N ASN A 51 -28.87 -5.13 3.19
CA ASN A 51 -29.10 -4.47 4.48
C ASN A 51 -29.84 -3.13 4.36
N ASN A 52 -30.57 -2.92 3.25
CA ASN A 52 -31.21 -1.65 2.88
C ASN A 52 -30.27 -0.43 2.75
N ILE A 53 -28.96 -0.62 2.89
CA ILE A 53 -27.93 0.41 2.75
C ILE A 53 -27.16 0.14 1.46
N LEU A 54 -27.06 1.15 0.59
CA LEU A 54 -26.28 1.11 -0.64
C LEU A 54 -24.96 1.85 -0.43
N ASP A 55 -23.87 1.09 -0.29
CA ASP A 55 -22.52 1.66 -0.17
C ASP A 55 -21.85 1.77 -1.54
N ILE A 56 -21.39 2.98 -1.88
CA ILE A 56 -20.66 3.28 -3.11
C ILE A 56 -19.39 4.05 -2.76
N HIS A 57 -18.23 3.54 -3.15
CA HIS A 57 -16.95 4.23 -2.97
C HIS A 57 -16.28 4.53 -4.31
N LEU A 58 -15.84 5.78 -4.47
CA LEU A 58 -15.08 6.25 -5.62
C LEU A 58 -13.66 6.57 -5.15
N LEU A 59 -12.73 5.64 -5.38
CA LEU A 59 -11.39 5.70 -4.81
C LEU A 59 -10.34 6.05 -5.86
N TRP A 60 -9.55 7.09 -5.60
CA TRP A 60 -8.44 7.46 -6.45
C TRP A 60 -7.24 6.52 -6.24
N SER A 61 -6.82 5.81 -7.29
CA SER A 61 -5.73 4.83 -7.25
C SER A 61 -4.34 5.43 -7.50
N GLY A 62 -4.20 6.76 -7.44
CA GLY A 62 -2.95 7.45 -7.80
C GLY A 62 -2.74 7.65 -9.30
N ARG A 63 -3.74 7.32 -10.13
CA ARG A 63 -3.69 7.51 -11.60
C ARG A 63 -4.46 8.75 -12.04
N GLY A 64 -3.98 9.42 -13.09
CA GLY A 64 -4.57 10.67 -13.57
C GLY A 64 -3.85 11.90 -13.01
N THR A 65 -4.54 13.04 -12.96
CA THR A 65 -3.93 14.32 -12.58
C THR A 65 -4.09 14.58 -11.09
N CYS A 66 -2.97 14.54 -10.35
CA CYS A 66 -2.90 14.71 -8.89
C CYS A 66 -3.17 16.16 -8.42
N CYS A 67 -2.87 17.16 -9.25
CA CYS A 67 -2.97 18.57 -8.89
C CYS A 67 -3.53 19.41 -10.06
N ILE A 68 -4.30 20.46 -9.74
CA ILE A 68 -4.59 21.51 -10.73
C ILE A 68 -3.23 22.11 -11.11
N PRO A 69 -2.86 22.18 -12.40
CA PRO A 69 -1.60 22.81 -12.78
C PRO A 69 -1.59 24.24 -12.23
N ALA A 70 -0.57 24.57 -11.43
CA ALA A 70 -0.38 25.93 -10.97
C ALA A 70 -0.28 26.82 -12.22
N LYS A 71 -1.06 27.89 -12.29
CA LYS A 71 -0.86 28.90 -13.33
C LYS A 71 0.56 29.43 -13.13
N GLU A 72 1.40 29.25 -14.14
CA GLU A 72 2.78 29.71 -14.12
C GLU A 72 2.77 31.25 -14.02
N GLN A 73 3.43 31.76 -12.99
CA GLN A 73 3.75 33.18 -12.86
C GLN A 73 4.97 33.43 -13.75
N ASP A 74 4.79 34.24 -14.79
CA ASP A 74 5.82 34.65 -15.76
C ASP A 74 7.04 35.30 -15.09
N HIS A 75 8.09 34.56 -14.74
CA HIS A 75 9.40 35.17 -14.45
C HIS A 75 10.56 34.32 -15.00
N PHE A 76 11.29 34.94 -15.92
CA PHE A 76 12.50 34.53 -16.64
C PHE A 76 13.55 33.72 -15.84
N THR A 77 14.08 32.66 -16.46
CA THR A 77 15.29 31.83 -16.19
C THR A 77 16.60 32.68 -16.25
N PRO A 78 17.83 32.26 -15.80
CA PRO A 78 18.30 30.88 -15.51
C PRO A 78 19.32 30.65 -14.35
N SER A 79 19.44 29.41 -13.86
CA SER A 79 20.71 28.64 -13.67
C SER A 79 20.57 27.52 -12.62
N PRO A 80 21.25 26.36 -12.81
CA PRO A 80 21.19 25.25 -11.89
C PRO A 80 22.19 25.47 -10.75
N THR A 81 21.70 25.69 -9.53
CA THR A 81 22.48 25.42 -8.32
C THR A 81 21.92 24.15 -7.70
N SER A 82 22.58 23.04 -8.02
CA SER A 82 22.46 21.78 -7.30
C SER A 82 22.79 22.03 -5.82
N SER A 83 21.76 22.22 -5.00
CA SER A 83 21.84 22.17 -3.55
C SER A 83 21.01 20.97 -3.08
N SER A 84 21.48 19.76 -3.40
CA SER A 84 20.94 18.56 -2.77
C SER A 84 21.54 18.43 -1.37
N HIS A 85 20.99 19.19 -0.43
CA HIS A 85 21.13 18.87 0.98
C HIS A 85 20.11 17.77 1.32
N ASN A 86 20.51 16.51 1.22
CA ASN A 86 19.80 15.40 1.86
C ASN A 86 20.76 14.36 2.44
N GLU A 87 21.67 14.86 3.27
CA GLU A 87 22.26 14.04 4.33
C GLU A 87 21.17 13.70 5.36
N ARG A 88 20.57 12.51 5.27
CA ARG A 88 19.87 11.85 6.40
C ARG A 88 19.49 10.39 6.19
N ARG A 89 20.21 9.62 5.35
CA ARG A 89 19.94 8.17 5.19
C ARG A 89 21.18 7.25 5.23
N ALA A 90 22.36 7.78 5.56
CA ALA A 90 23.56 6.94 5.74
C ALA A 90 23.57 6.17 7.09
N GLY A 91 22.71 6.49 8.04
CA GLY A 91 22.75 5.93 9.41
C GLY A 91 21.92 4.67 9.69
N ILE A 92 21.03 4.22 8.78
CA ILE A 92 20.11 3.09 9.05
C ILE A 92 20.58 1.76 8.43
N ILE A 93 21.49 1.79 7.44
CA ILE A 93 21.85 0.59 6.66
C ILE A 93 22.99 -0.22 7.31
N VAL A 94 23.82 0.39 8.17
CA VAL A 94 24.91 -0.32 8.87
C VAL A 94 24.44 -1.02 10.16
N GLY A 95 23.26 -0.67 10.70
CA GLY A 95 22.77 -1.21 11.97
C GLY A 95 22.07 -2.58 11.89
N ILE A 96 21.55 -2.98 10.72
CA ILE A 96 20.71 -4.19 10.60
C ILE A 96 21.55 -5.47 10.43
N ALA A 97 22.71 -5.40 9.78
CA ALA A 97 23.53 -6.59 9.53
C ALA A 97 24.17 -7.19 10.80
N ALA A 98 24.53 -6.35 11.78
CA ALA A 98 25.13 -6.82 13.04
C ALA A 98 24.08 -7.30 14.08
N GLY A 99 22.85 -6.79 14.03
CA GLY A 99 21.80 -7.11 15.00
C GLY A 99 21.19 -8.52 14.83
N CYS A 100 21.10 -9.01 13.60
CA CYS A 100 20.43 -10.29 13.31
C CYS A 100 21.15 -11.51 13.92
N ALA A 101 22.49 -11.50 14.00
CA ALA A 101 23.25 -12.66 14.49
C ALA A 101 23.07 -12.90 16.00
N ALA A 102 23.00 -11.84 16.80
CA ALA A 102 22.82 -11.95 18.25
C ALA A 102 21.41 -12.43 18.63
N ALA A 103 20.38 -11.93 17.96
CA ALA A 103 18.98 -12.30 18.24
C ALA A 103 18.71 -13.78 17.94
N VAL A 104 19.27 -14.33 16.86
CA VAL A 104 19.09 -15.75 16.50
C VAL A 104 19.73 -16.68 17.54
N LYS A 105 20.90 -16.32 18.09
CA LYS A 105 21.55 -17.12 19.14
C LYS A 105 20.76 -17.13 20.44
N ILE A 106 20.22 -15.98 20.85
CA ILE A 106 19.40 -15.86 22.06
C ILE A 106 18.12 -16.70 21.92
N LEU A 107 17.40 -16.54 20.80
CA LEU A 107 16.18 -17.30 20.52
C LEU A 107 16.45 -18.82 20.47
N SER A 108 17.54 -19.23 19.80
CA SER A 108 17.94 -20.65 19.73
C SER A 108 18.25 -21.23 21.11
N SER A 109 18.96 -20.49 21.98
CA SER A 109 19.25 -20.93 23.35
C SER A 109 17.99 -21.07 24.20
N ILE A 110 17.04 -20.13 24.11
CA ILE A 110 15.78 -20.19 24.87
C ILE A 110 14.95 -21.42 24.44
N VAL A 111 14.82 -21.65 23.14
CA VAL A 111 14.11 -22.82 22.59
C VAL A 111 14.79 -24.13 23.01
N TYR A 112 16.11 -24.19 22.94
CA TYR A 112 16.88 -25.35 23.38
C TYR A 112 16.67 -25.65 24.88
N LEU A 113 16.71 -24.62 25.73
CA LEU A 113 16.47 -24.79 27.17
C LEU A 113 15.02 -25.21 27.46
N TRP A 114 14.04 -24.69 26.72
CA TRP A 114 12.65 -25.11 26.81
C TRP A 114 12.46 -26.58 26.42
N TRP A 115 13.04 -27.02 25.30
CA TRP A 115 13.01 -28.44 24.92
C TRP A 115 13.71 -29.32 25.94
N LYS A 116 14.90 -28.93 26.42
CA LYS A 116 15.61 -29.70 27.44
C LYS A 116 14.79 -29.83 28.72
N ARG A 117 14.08 -28.78 29.14
CA ARG A 117 13.19 -28.85 30.30
C ARG A 117 12.04 -29.85 30.08
N ILE A 118 11.38 -29.78 28.93
CA ILE A 118 10.29 -30.70 28.58
C ILE A 118 10.79 -32.16 28.52
N ASP A 119 11.97 -32.41 27.96
CA ASP A 119 12.56 -33.75 27.91
C ASP A 119 12.95 -34.26 29.30
N LEU A 120 13.48 -33.40 30.17
CA LEU A 120 13.79 -33.76 31.55
C LEU A 120 12.52 -34.08 32.35
N ASP A 121 11.47 -33.30 32.18
CA ASP A 121 10.17 -33.57 32.82
C ASP A 121 9.56 -34.88 32.29
N ARG A 122 9.69 -35.17 30.98
CA ARG A 122 9.27 -36.44 30.38
C ARG A 122 10.05 -37.63 30.95
N ILE A 123 11.38 -37.53 31.08
CA ILE A 123 12.22 -38.58 31.65
C ILE A 123 11.85 -38.82 33.11
N GLN A 124 11.67 -37.76 33.91
CA GLN A 124 11.27 -37.87 35.31
C GLN A 124 9.92 -38.59 35.45
N VAL A 125 8.92 -38.25 34.62
CA VAL A 125 7.62 -38.94 34.62
C VAL A 125 7.78 -40.43 34.33
N HIS A 126 8.49 -40.81 33.26
CA HIS A 126 8.72 -42.24 32.96
C HIS A 126 9.49 -42.98 34.06
N THR A 127 10.50 -42.34 34.67
CA THR A 127 11.26 -42.96 35.76
C THR A 127 10.44 -43.13 37.04
N ASN A 128 9.49 -42.24 37.33
CA ASN A 128 8.61 -42.36 38.49
C ASN A 128 7.50 -43.40 38.26
N THR A 129 6.95 -43.50 37.05
CA THR A 129 5.93 -44.52 36.71
C THR A 129 6.51 -45.94 36.73
N ALA A 130 7.78 -46.14 36.34
CA ALA A 130 8.42 -47.45 36.40
C ALA A 130 8.81 -47.93 37.81
N LYS A 131 8.79 -47.04 38.83
CA LYS A 131 9.06 -47.40 40.24
C LYS A 131 7.81 -47.73 41.05
N GLN A 132 6.62 -47.53 40.48
CA GLN A 132 5.33 -47.77 41.15
C GLN A 132 4.58 -49.01 40.61
N SER A 133 5.24 -49.87 39.81
CA SER A 133 4.73 -51.18 39.39
C SER A 133 5.56 -52.33 39.94
#